data_AF-A0A2T3J010-F1
#
_entry.id   AF-A0A2T3J010-F1
#
_cell.length_a   1.000
_cell.length_b   1.000
_cell.length_c   1.000
_cell.angle_alpha   90.00
_cell.angle_beta   90.00
_cell.angle_gamma   90.00
#
_symmetry.space_group_name_H-M   'P 1'
#
loop_
_entity.id
_entity.type
_entity.pdbx_description
1 polymer ?
#
loop_
_entity_poly.entity_id
_entity_poly.type
_entity_poly.pdbx_seq_one_letter_code
_entity_poly.pdbx_strand_id
1 'polypeptide(L)'
;MNAKRYAIAGAISVLAHSLLLSAVPNTMAMAMPVGTESTKVSLNLVSAPTPQPAGPVTTEPPAPKAPKKVVKDETAVKKLAKKKQPTAETKKINKPAPKTSIDKKVEQKVTNKTEPVVNPVEINKPKPAQELTKATEPVPTVQSQAASGVNSEPQLVTKPTFATRPSPVKYPRIAKRRGLEGQVLVEIWIDESGKQVKQNLLKSSGTEILDEAAIAAIKRWRFSSHIVDGQAIAHRVQIPVRFKLD
;
A
#
# COMPACT_ATOMS: atom_id res chain seq x y z
N MET A 1 27.11 58.81 11.95
CA MET A 1 25.76 58.22 11.75
C MET A 1 25.61 57.78 10.30
N ASN A 2 25.38 56.48 10.06
CA ASN A 2 25.44 55.84 8.74
C ASN A 2 24.09 55.78 8.01
N ALA A 3 23.30 56.85 8.08
CA ALA A 3 21.91 56.89 7.61
C ALA A 3 21.76 56.50 6.12
N LYS A 4 22.71 56.90 5.27
CA LYS A 4 22.72 56.56 3.84
C LYS A 4 22.84 55.05 3.59
N ARG A 5 23.54 54.30 4.45
CA ARG A 5 23.70 52.84 4.31
C ARG A 5 22.42 52.09 4.69
N TYR A 6 21.70 52.57 5.71
CA TYR A 6 20.42 51.98 6.11
C TYR A 6 19.30 52.29 5.10
N ALA A 7 19.32 53.46 4.46
CA ALA A 7 18.37 53.77 3.38
C ALA A 7 18.53 52.81 2.18
N ILE A 8 19.77 52.53 1.76
CA ILE A 8 20.07 51.59 0.67
C ILE A 8 19.66 50.16 1.07
N ALA A 9 20.00 49.73 2.28
CA ALA A 9 19.61 48.40 2.78
C ALA A 9 18.08 48.24 2.87
N GLY A 10 17.36 49.29 3.27
CA GLY A 10 15.89 49.32 3.29
C GLY A 10 15.28 49.16 1.90
N ALA A 11 15.80 49.89 0.91
CA ALA A 11 15.32 49.81 -0.46
C ALA A 11 15.53 48.41 -1.08
N ILE A 12 16.68 47.79 -0.83
CA ILE A 12 16.99 46.42 -1.29
C ILE A 12 16.05 45.41 -0.62
N SER A 13 15.76 45.58 0.67
CA SER A 13 14.85 44.69 1.40
C SER A 13 13.43 44.73 0.81
N VAL A 14 12.91 45.91 0.51
CA VAL A 14 11.56 46.05 -0.08
C VAL A 14 11.49 45.44 -1.48
N LEU A 15 12.53 45.64 -2.30
CA LEU A 15 12.63 45.03 -3.62
C LEU A 15 12.69 43.49 -3.55
N ALA A 16 13.47 42.95 -2.61
CA ALA A 16 13.57 41.51 -2.40
C ALA A 16 12.22 40.89 -1.97
N HIS A 17 11.51 41.55 -1.05
CA HIS A 17 10.19 41.06 -0.61
C HIS A 17 9.13 41.18 -1.71
N SER A 18 9.17 42.24 -2.53
CA SER A 18 8.26 42.41 -3.67
C SER A 18 8.45 41.33 -4.73
N LEU A 19 9.70 40.98 -5.05
CA LEU A 19 10.01 39.91 -5.98
C LEU A 19 9.58 38.53 -5.43
N LEU A 20 9.70 38.33 -4.11
CA LEU A 20 9.30 37.09 -3.46
C LEU A 20 7.77 36.88 -3.43
N LEU A 21 7.00 37.97 -3.31
CA LEU A 21 5.54 37.91 -3.41
C LEU A 21 5.05 37.65 -4.85
N SER A 22 5.78 38.15 -5.86
CA SER A 22 5.43 37.94 -7.26
C SER A 22 5.71 36.51 -7.77
N ALA A 23 6.53 35.73 -7.06
CA ALA A 23 6.98 34.41 -7.49
C ALA A 23 6.17 33.23 -6.90
N VAL A 24 5.09 33.49 -6.15
CA VAL A 24 4.23 32.43 -5.58
C VAL A 24 3.02 32.20 -6.49
N PRO A 25 2.95 31.08 -7.24
CA PRO A 25 1.73 30.73 -7.97
C PRO A 25 0.63 30.30 -6.97
N ASN A 26 -0.48 31.03 -6.96
CA ASN A 26 -1.67 30.69 -6.19
C ASN A 26 -2.37 29.46 -6.81
N THR A 27 -2.06 28.26 -6.30
CA THR A 27 -2.82 27.04 -6.63
C THR A 27 -3.74 26.69 -5.47
N MET A 28 -4.96 27.22 -5.49
CA MET A 28 -6.09 26.64 -4.75
C MET A 28 -7.34 26.71 -5.61
N ALA A 29 -7.73 25.56 -6.15
CA ALA A 29 -9.10 25.30 -6.60
C ALA A 29 -9.45 23.86 -6.17
N MET A 30 -10.04 23.74 -4.98
CA MET A 30 -10.71 22.53 -4.54
C MET A 30 -12.11 22.53 -5.15
N ALA A 31 -12.27 21.91 -6.32
CA ALA A 31 -13.57 21.62 -6.89
C ALA A 31 -14.12 20.34 -6.26
N MET A 32 -15.24 20.42 -5.55
CA MET A 32 -15.99 19.24 -5.12
C MET A 32 -16.86 18.74 -6.28
N PRO A 33 -16.83 17.45 -6.65
CA PRO A 33 -17.77 16.90 -7.60
C PRO A 33 -19.11 16.65 -6.91
N VAL A 34 -20.10 17.51 -7.15
CA VAL A 34 -21.51 17.18 -6.92
C VAL A 34 -21.97 16.26 -8.05
N GLY A 35 -22.52 15.12 -7.66
CA GLY A 35 -22.65 13.94 -8.51
C GLY A 35 -23.55 14.08 -9.73
N THR A 36 -23.26 13.26 -10.74
CA THR A 36 -24.17 12.25 -11.30
C THR A 36 -23.41 11.45 -12.37
N GLU A 37 -22.47 10.60 -11.93
CA GLU A 37 -21.84 9.60 -12.78
C GLU A 37 -22.89 8.51 -13.07
N SER A 38 -23.58 8.58 -14.21
CA SER A 38 -24.38 7.44 -14.68
C SER A 38 -23.43 6.39 -15.27
N THR A 39 -22.94 5.48 -14.43
CA THR A 39 -22.15 4.31 -14.84
C THR A 39 -22.98 3.46 -15.81
N LYS A 40 -22.68 3.53 -17.11
CA LYS A 40 -23.27 2.61 -18.08
C LYS A 40 -22.59 1.24 -17.92
N VAL A 41 -23.30 0.30 -17.30
CA VAL A 41 -22.89 -1.11 -17.21
C VAL A 41 -23.30 -1.81 -18.51
N SER A 42 -22.33 -2.22 -19.32
CA SER A 42 -22.56 -3.07 -20.48
C SER A 42 -22.67 -4.53 -20.01
N LEU A 43 -23.88 -5.10 -19.98
CA LEU A 43 -24.03 -6.54 -19.80
C LEU A 43 -23.88 -7.23 -21.15
N ASN A 44 -22.86 -8.09 -21.26
CA ASN A 44 -22.72 -9.01 -22.39
C ASN A 44 -23.40 -10.33 -22.00
N LEU A 45 -24.64 -10.53 -22.45
CA LEU A 45 -25.38 -11.78 -22.19
C LEU A 45 -24.83 -12.87 -23.11
N VAL A 46 -24.16 -13.87 -22.54
CA VAL A 46 -23.85 -15.12 -23.25
C VAL A 46 -25.06 -16.05 -23.10
N SER A 47 -25.70 -16.41 -24.21
CA SER A 47 -26.76 -17.42 -24.20
C SER A 47 -26.15 -18.78 -23.86
N ALA A 48 -26.70 -19.45 -22.85
CA ALA A 48 -26.33 -20.82 -22.54
C ALA A 48 -26.63 -21.73 -23.75
N PRO A 49 -25.75 -22.70 -24.08
CA PRO A 49 -26.06 -23.67 -25.11
C PRO A 49 -27.30 -24.47 -24.69
N THR A 50 -28.28 -24.54 -25.60
CA THR A 50 -29.51 -25.32 -25.42
C THR A 50 -29.16 -26.76 -25.05
N PRO A 51 -29.76 -27.36 -24.00
CA PRO A 51 -29.67 -28.78 -23.76
C PRO A 51 -30.28 -29.51 -24.95
N GLN A 52 -29.43 -30.17 -25.73
CA GLN A 52 -29.86 -31.09 -26.76
C GLN A 52 -30.63 -32.24 -26.07
N PRO A 53 -31.86 -32.58 -26.50
CA PRO A 53 -32.62 -33.67 -25.90
C PRO A 53 -31.80 -34.96 -25.92
N ALA A 54 -31.64 -35.56 -24.74
CA ALA A 54 -31.05 -36.89 -24.60
C ALA A 54 -31.85 -37.86 -25.47
N GLY A 55 -31.18 -38.43 -26.48
CA GLY A 55 -31.73 -39.52 -27.27
C GLY A 55 -32.07 -40.72 -26.36
N PRO A 56 -33.02 -41.57 -26.77
CA PRO A 56 -33.50 -42.68 -25.96
C PRO A 56 -32.36 -43.66 -25.62
N VAL A 57 -32.29 -43.99 -24.34
CA VAL A 57 -31.42 -44.98 -23.74
C VAL A 57 -31.69 -46.33 -24.41
N THR A 58 -30.74 -46.83 -25.21
CA THR A 58 -30.72 -48.26 -25.57
C THR A 58 -29.95 -49.00 -24.50
N THR A 59 -30.68 -49.84 -23.79
CA THR A 59 -30.21 -50.85 -22.86
C THR A 59 -29.36 -51.90 -23.58
N GLU A 60 -28.11 -52.11 -23.15
CA GLU A 60 -27.37 -53.33 -23.46
C GLU A 60 -26.76 -53.93 -22.17
N PRO A 61 -26.82 -55.28 -21.96
CA PRO A 61 -26.68 -55.91 -20.63
C PRO A 61 -25.22 -56.08 -20.14
N PRO A 62 -25.00 -56.30 -18.82
CA PRO A 62 -23.66 -56.45 -18.25
C PRO A 62 -23.23 -57.94 -18.18
N ALA A 63 -22.04 -58.26 -18.70
CA ALA A 63 -21.33 -59.52 -18.43
C ALA A 63 -19.80 -59.37 -18.71
N PRO A 64 -18.91 -60.31 -18.31
CA PRO A 64 -18.06 -60.14 -17.11
C PRO A 64 -16.54 -60.37 -17.33
N LYS A 65 -15.74 -59.86 -16.36
CA LYS A 65 -14.38 -60.26 -15.87
C LYS A 65 -13.37 -61.00 -16.80
N ALA A 66 -12.19 -60.35 -17.01
CA ALA A 66 -10.76 -60.80 -16.91
C ALA A 66 -10.28 -62.11 -17.62
N PRO A 67 -9.00 -62.29 -18.08
CA PRO A 67 -7.75 -61.96 -17.36
C PRO A 67 -6.42 -61.68 -18.16
N LYS A 68 -5.43 -61.15 -17.41
CA LYS A 68 -3.94 -61.28 -17.43
C LYS A 68 -3.13 -61.61 -18.73
N LYS A 69 -2.04 -60.86 -18.93
CA LYS A 69 -0.73 -61.34 -19.44
C LYS A 69 0.42 -60.51 -18.80
N VAL A 70 1.12 -61.02 -17.78
CA VAL A 70 2.44 -61.71 -17.82
C VAL A 70 3.54 -60.78 -18.36
N VAL A 71 4.29 -60.08 -17.51
CA VAL A 71 5.61 -60.46 -16.93
C VAL A 71 6.66 -60.79 -18.00
N LYS A 72 7.68 -59.93 -18.12
CA LYS A 72 9.06 -60.39 -18.25
C LYS A 72 9.94 -59.58 -17.31
N ASP A 73 10.61 -60.36 -16.48
CA ASP A 73 11.42 -60.02 -15.33
C ASP A 73 12.91 -60.05 -15.74
N GLU A 74 13.75 -59.57 -14.82
CA GLU A 74 15.19 -59.88 -14.67
C GLU A 74 16.18 -59.22 -15.67
N THR A 75 17.34 -58.68 -15.28
CA THR A 75 18.08 -58.71 -14.00
C THR A 75 19.28 -57.75 -14.06
N ALA A 76 19.89 -57.54 -12.88
CA ALA A 76 21.30 -57.19 -12.60
C ALA A 76 21.58 -55.69 -12.32
N VAL A 77 21.49 -55.20 -11.08
CA VAL A 77 22.37 -55.43 -9.90
C VAL A 77 23.71 -54.68 -9.98
N LYS A 78 23.85 -53.61 -9.18
CA LYS A 78 25.05 -53.44 -8.34
C LYS A 78 24.71 -52.67 -7.05
N LYS A 79 24.48 -53.48 -6.01
CA LYS A 79 24.55 -53.12 -4.60
C LYS A 79 25.97 -53.44 -4.14
N LEU A 80 26.67 -52.48 -3.53
CA LEU A 80 27.69 -52.83 -2.53
C LEU A 80 27.67 -51.81 -1.39
N ALA A 81 27.28 -52.33 -0.24
CA ALA A 81 27.30 -51.70 1.05
C ALA A 81 28.69 -51.85 1.72
N LYS A 82 29.10 -50.83 2.48
CA LYS A 82 29.97 -50.96 3.66
C LYS A 82 29.71 -49.71 4.53
N LYS A 83 28.78 -49.78 5.49
CA LYS A 83 28.98 -50.10 6.91
C LYS A 83 30.16 -49.37 7.55
N LYS A 84 29.84 -48.33 8.34
CA LYS A 84 30.44 -48.07 9.66
C LYS A 84 29.48 -47.25 10.53
N GLN A 85 28.82 -47.97 11.42
CA GLN A 85 28.31 -47.50 12.70
C GLN A 85 29.49 -47.46 13.69
N PRO A 86 29.50 -46.54 14.65
CA PRO A 86 29.70 -46.98 16.02
C PRO A 86 28.55 -46.52 16.93
N THR A 87 28.15 -47.48 17.76
CA THR A 87 27.15 -47.38 18.81
C THR A 87 27.76 -46.78 20.07
N ALA A 88 26.97 -45.94 20.74
CA ALA A 88 26.92 -45.64 22.18
C ALA A 88 28.23 -45.48 22.98
N GLU A 89 28.46 -44.26 23.46
CA GLU A 89 28.81 -44.06 24.87
C GLU A 89 27.88 -43.04 25.53
N THR A 90 27.26 -43.54 26.59
CA THR A 90 26.40 -42.89 27.56
C THR A 90 27.24 -41.98 28.45
N LYS A 91 26.89 -40.69 28.58
CA LYS A 91 27.19 -39.94 29.82
C LYS A 91 26.29 -38.73 30.04
N LYS A 92 25.37 -38.93 30.99
CA LYS A 92 24.88 -37.99 32.02
C LYS A 92 24.23 -36.67 31.58
N ILE A 93 22.90 -36.71 31.62
CA ILE A 93 22.03 -35.64 32.13
C ILE A 93 22.66 -35.02 33.39
N ASN A 94 22.90 -33.72 33.36
CA ASN A 94 23.01 -32.92 34.58
C ASN A 94 22.26 -31.60 34.39
N LYS A 95 21.05 -31.59 34.94
CA LYS A 95 20.25 -30.41 35.25
C LYS A 95 20.64 -29.97 36.66
N PRO A 96 20.97 -28.69 36.87
CA PRO A 96 20.68 -28.05 38.15
C PRO A 96 19.58 -27.03 37.92
N ALA A 97 18.39 -27.34 38.43
CA ALA A 97 17.42 -26.33 38.80
C ALA A 97 17.88 -25.76 40.16
N PRO A 98 17.94 -24.43 40.34
CA PRO A 98 17.87 -23.84 41.66
C PRO A 98 16.41 -23.51 41.95
N LYS A 99 15.72 -24.39 42.69
CA LYS A 99 14.66 -23.95 43.59
C LYS A 99 15.31 -23.83 44.97
N THR A 100 15.47 -22.61 45.44
CA THR A 100 15.60 -22.33 46.87
C THR A 100 14.76 -21.10 47.17
N SER A 101 13.51 -21.38 47.49
CA SER A 101 12.68 -20.62 48.40
C SER A 101 13.34 -20.62 49.78
N ILE A 102 13.63 -19.44 50.33
CA ILE A 102 13.62 -19.22 51.77
C ILE A 102 12.92 -17.89 52.01
N ASP A 103 11.73 -18.02 52.60
CA ASP A 103 11.00 -17.00 53.32
C ASP A 103 11.89 -16.19 54.28
N LYS A 104 11.76 -14.86 54.23
CA LYS A 104 11.76 -14.07 55.47
C LYS A 104 10.80 -12.88 55.36
N LYS A 105 9.64 -13.13 55.96
CA LYS A 105 8.62 -12.22 56.48
C LYS A 105 9.18 -10.92 57.10
N VAL A 106 8.66 -9.79 56.63
CA VAL A 106 8.24 -8.57 57.38
C VAL A 106 7.15 -7.92 56.51
N GLU A 107 5.86 -8.21 56.69
CA GLU A 107 4.92 -7.63 57.66
C GLU A 107 4.69 -6.10 57.49
N GLN A 108 3.50 -5.77 56.96
CA GLN A 108 2.71 -4.51 57.09
C GLN A 108 3.20 -3.27 56.32
N LYS A 109 2.36 -2.55 55.55
CA LYS A 109 0.99 -2.12 55.86
C LYS A 109 0.24 -1.71 54.58
N VAL A 110 -0.88 -2.38 54.30
CA VAL A 110 -1.95 -1.88 53.43
C VAL A 110 -3.06 -1.40 54.35
N THR A 111 -3.52 -0.16 54.20
CA THR A 111 -4.84 0.23 54.72
C THR A 111 -5.45 1.33 53.86
N ASN A 112 -6.58 0.96 53.26
CA ASN A 112 -7.77 1.73 52.87
C ASN A 112 -7.65 2.93 51.92
N LYS A 113 -8.28 2.88 50.73
CA LYS A 113 -9.74 2.93 50.47
C LYS A 113 -10.30 4.31 50.83
N THR A 114 -10.67 5.09 49.80
CA THR A 114 -12.01 5.69 49.60
C THR A 114 -12.03 6.42 48.25
N GLU A 115 -12.68 5.82 47.25
CA GLU A 115 -13.63 6.54 46.38
C GLU A 115 -14.97 6.55 47.15
N PRO A 116 -15.85 7.57 47.05
CA PRO A 116 -16.71 7.64 45.85
C PRO A 116 -17.38 9.01 45.50
N VAL A 117 -18.07 9.01 44.33
CA VAL A 117 -19.33 9.71 43.97
C VAL A 117 -19.33 11.21 43.53
N VAL A 118 -19.34 11.42 42.21
CA VAL A 118 -20.35 12.11 41.33
C VAL A 118 -21.37 13.05 42.04
N ASN A 119 -21.60 14.34 41.70
CA ASN A 119 -22.35 14.86 40.52
C ASN A 119 -22.57 16.43 40.65
N PRO A 120 -23.36 17.17 39.81
CA PRO A 120 -22.91 18.18 38.82
C PRO A 120 -23.51 19.61 38.98
N VAL A 121 -23.43 20.45 37.93
CA VAL A 121 -24.04 21.81 37.70
C VAL A 121 -23.06 22.96 38.07
N GLU A 122 -22.71 23.97 37.25
CA GLU A 122 -23.57 24.83 36.43
C GLU A 122 -22.82 25.59 35.31
N ILE A 123 -23.56 25.84 34.24
CA ILE A 123 -23.26 26.64 33.05
C ILE A 123 -23.12 28.12 33.42
N ASN A 124 -22.11 28.82 32.88
CA ASN A 124 -22.21 30.27 32.71
C ASN A 124 -21.47 30.78 31.46
N LYS A 125 -22.25 31.02 30.40
CA LYS A 125 -22.12 32.16 29.51
C LYS A 125 -23.45 32.92 29.55
N PRO A 126 -23.41 34.27 29.55
CA PRO A 126 -23.74 34.95 28.29
C PRO A 126 -22.84 36.16 27.96
N LYS A 127 -22.69 36.40 26.65
CA LYS A 127 -22.22 37.61 25.91
C LYS A 127 -23.44 38.56 25.77
N PRO A 128 -23.37 39.93 25.70
CA PRO A 128 -22.91 40.77 24.54
C PRO A 128 -22.44 42.20 24.93
N ALA A 129 -22.01 43.17 24.11
CA ALA A 129 -21.60 43.40 22.73
C ALA A 129 -20.91 44.78 22.75
N GLN A 130 -19.87 45.00 21.94
CA GLN A 130 -19.72 46.31 21.28
C GLN A 130 -19.29 46.06 19.83
N GLU A 131 -20.05 46.72 18.99
CA GLU A 131 -20.18 46.64 17.55
C GLU A 131 -19.44 47.85 16.97
N LEU A 132 -18.65 47.64 15.92
CA LEU A 132 -18.35 48.73 15.01
C LEU A 132 -18.41 48.19 13.58
N THR A 133 -19.49 48.57 12.92
CA THR A 133 -19.84 48.39 11.53
C THR A 133 -19.02 49.31 10.63
N LYS A 134 -18.58 48.83 9.44
CA LYS A 134 -18.54 49.66 8.23
C LYS A 134 -18.45 48.88 6.91
N ALA A 135 -19.52 49.04 6.12
CA ALA A 135 -19.64 49.20 4.66
C ALA A 135 -19.18 48.11 3.65
N THR A 136 -20.21 47.65 2.94
CA THR A 136 -20.40 47.09 1.59
C THR A 136 -19.60 47.73 0.43
N GLU A 137 -19.10 46.91 -0.50
CA GLU A 137 -19.23 47.08 -1.97
C GLU A 137 -18.97 45.74 -2.73
N PRO A 138 -19.55 45.53 -3.94
CA PRO A 138 -19.76 44.23 -4.57
C PRO A 138 -18.63 43.81 -5.52
N VAL A 139 -18.31 42.50 -5.56
CA VAL A 139 -17.28 41.95 -6.45
C VAL A 139 -17.93 41.39 -7.74
N PRO A 140 -17.41 41.74 -8.93
CA PRO A 140 -18.08 41.48 -10.20
C PRO A 140 -18.01 40.03 -10.65
N THR A 141 -19.07 39.61 -11.34
CA THR A 141 -19.15 38.44 -12.22
C THR A 141 -18.05 38.50 -13.28
N VAL A 142 -17.19 37.47 -13.34
CA VAL A 142 -16.41 37.20 -14.56
C VAL A 142 -16.63 35.73 -14.94
N GLN A 143 -17.34 35.55 -16.04
CA GLN A 143 -17.59 34.30 -16.72
C GLN A 143 -16.27 33.64 -17.10
N SER A 144 -15.95 32.49 -16.51
CA SER A 144 -14.81 31.70 -16.94
C SER A 144 -15.21 30.86 -18.15
N GLN A 145 -14.71 31.27 -19.31
CA GLN A 145 -14.85 30.55 -20.58
C GLN A 145 -14.11 29.22 -20.46
N ALA A 146 -14.85 28.12 -20.61
CA ALA A 146 -14.31 26.78 -20.71
C ALA A 146 -13.49 26.66 -22.01
N ALA A 147 -12.16 26.69 -21.88
CA ALA A 147 -11.28 26.16 -22.91
C ALA A 147 -11.38 24.62 -22.84
N SER A 148 -11.89 24.03 -23.91
CA SER A 148 -11.98 22.59 -24.11
C SER A 148 -10.59 21.94 -24.01
N GLY A 149 -10.41 21.05 -23.02
CA GLY A 149 -9.17 20.30 -22.81
C GLY A 149 -9.40 18.80 -22.99
N VAL A 150 -8.76 18.25 -24.02
CA VAL A 150 -8.63 16.83 -24.37
C VAL A 150 -8.71 15.85 -23.18
N ASN A 151 -9.71 14.96 -23.26
CA ASN A 151 -9.86 13.78 -22.41
C ASN A 151 -8.79 12.73 -22.81
N SER A 152 -7.61 12.80 -22.22
CA SER A 152 -6.56 11.80 -22.40
C SER A 152 -6.36 11.01 -21.11
N GLU A 153 -7.11 9.92 -20.96
CA GLU A 153 -6.87 8.92 -19.93
C GLU A 153 -5.43 8.39 -20.08
N PRO A 154 -4.58 8.46 -19.03
CA PRO A 154 -3.20 7.98 -19.09
C PRO A 154 -3.09 6.52 -19.56
N GLN A 155 -2.28 6.27 -20.58
CA GLN A 155 -2.10 4.94 -21.15
C GLN A 155 -1.45 3.99 -20.15
N LEU A 156 -1.95 2.75 -20.04
CA LEU A 156 -1.33 1.70 -19.23
C LEU A 156 -0.14 1.09 -19.97
N VAL A 157 1.03 1.13 -19.35
CA VAL A 157 2.28 0.55 -19.87
C VAL A 157 2.68 -0.64 -19.00
N THR A 158 2.98 -1.77 -19.64
CA THR A 158 3.28 -3.03 -18.93
C THR A 158 4.68 -3.04 -18.30
N LYS A 159 5.63 -2.27 -18.83
CA LYS A 159 7.03 -2.24 -18.37
C LYS A 159 7.40 -0.85 -17.85
N PRO A 160 7.72 -0.67 -16.56
CA PRO A 160 8.23 0.60 -16.05
C PRO A 160 9.56 0.96 -16.72
N THR A 161 9.71 2.24 -17.04
CA THR A 161 11.02 2.82 -17.35
C THR A 161 11.46 3.68 -16.17
N PHE A 162 12.71 3.55 -15.74
CA PHE A 162 13.23 4.23 -14.57
C PHE A 162 14.32 5.22 -14.95
N ALA A 163 14.24 6.43 -14.38
CA ALA A 163 15.26 7.45 -14.58
C ALA A 163 16.55 7.11 -13.80
N THR A 164 16.41 6.38 -12.70
CA THR A 164 17.54 5.92 -11.88
C THR A 164 17.31 4.47 -11.47
N ARG A 165 18.38 3.75 -11.14
CA ARG A 165 18.27 2.37 -10.65
C ARG A 165 17.33 2.33 -9.42
N PRO A 166 16.25 1.52 -9.44
CA PRO A 166 15.34 1.44 -8.32
C PRO A 166 16.04 0.87 -7.09
N SER A 167 15.80 1.48 -5.93
CA SER A 167 16.34 0.97 -4.66
C SER A 167 15.68 -0.36 -4.28
N PRO A 168 16.40 -1.30 -3.67
CA PRO A 168 15.83 -2.58 -3.27
C PRO A 168 14.71 -2.40 -2.25
N VAL A 169 13.68 -3.23 -2.34
CA VAL A 169 12.60 -3.29 -1.35
C VAL A 169 13.13 -3.99 -0.10
N LYS A 170 13.05 -3.35 1.07
CA LYS A 170 13.51 -3.93 2.33
C LYS A 170 12.43 -4.83 2.92
N TYR A 171 12.81 -6.05 3.29
CA TYR A 171 11.92 -6.97 4.00
C TYR A 171 11.72 -6.50 5.45
N PRO A 172 10.48 -6.23 5.92
CA PRO A 172 10.23 -5.88 7.32
C PRO A 172 10.72 -6.97 8.27
N ARG A 173 11.49 -6.60 9.30
CA ARG A 173 12.09 -7.56 10.25
C ARG A 173 11.03 -8.43 10.95
N ILE A 174 9.88 -7.84 11.27
CA ILE A 174 8.76 -8.56 11.91
C ILE A 174 8.11 -9.57 10.96
N ALA A 175 7.94 -9.21 9.69
CA ALA A 175 7.41 -10.11 8.66
C ALA A 175 8.38 -11.28 8.41
N LYS A 176 9.68 -10.99 8.32
CA LYS A 176 10.74 -12.00 8.20
C LYS A 176 10.73 -12.98 9.38
N ARG A 177 10.66 -12.47 10.62
CA ARG A 177 10.61 -13.30 11.83
C ARG A 177 9.33 -14.15 11.93
N ARG A 178 8.23 -13.68 11.36
CA ARG A 178 6.93 -14.36 11.37
C ARG A 178 6.71 -15.28 10.16
N GLY A 179 7.66 -15.38 9.24
CA GLY A 179 7.49 -16.23 8.06
C GLY A 179 6.45 -15.69 7.05
N LEU A 180 6.13 -14.38 7.08
CA LEU A 180 5.09 -13.81 6.22
C LEU A 180 5.64 -13.53 4.83
N GLU A 181 5.12 -14.19 3.81
CA GLU A 181 5.46 -14.02 2.39
C GLU A 181 4.27 -13.54 1.58
N GLY A 182 4.50 -13.07 0.35
CA GLY A 182 3.41 -12.69 -0.55
C GLY A 182 3.84 -11.86 -1.74
N GLN A 183 2.88 -11.45 -2.56
CA GLN A 183 3.11 -10.55 -3.69
C GLN A 183 2.15 -9.36 -3.64
N VAL A 184 2.71 -8.17 -3.68
CA VAL A 184 1.97 -6.90 -3.77
C VAL A 184 1.95 -6.46 -5.23
N LEU A 185 0.80 -6.02 -5.74
CA LEU A 185 0.70 -5.36 -7.04
C LEU A 185 0.27 -3.91 -6.84
N VAL A 186 1.14 -2.99 -7.22
CA VAL A 186 0.90 -1.55 -7.09
C VAL A 186 0.81 -0.93 -8.47
N GLU A 187 -0.21 -0.11 -8.70
CA GLU A 187 -0.31 0.76 -9.87
C GLU A 187 0.19 2.16 -9.53
N ILE A 188 1.02 2.72 -10.40
CA ILE A 188 1.61 4.05 -10.25
C ILE A 188 1.21 4.88 -11.45
N TRP A 189 0.74 6.10 -11.19
CA TRP A 189 0.41 7.08 -12.21
C TRP A 189 1.56 8.06 -12.29
N ILE A 190 2.09 8.24 -13.49
CA ILE A 190 3.30 9.00 -13.78
C ILE A 190 2.94 10.11 -14.76
N ASP A 191 3.38 11.34 -14.47
CA ASP A 191 3.17 12.48 -15.36
C ASP A 191 4.17 12.49 -16.54
N GLU A 192 4.01 13.46 -17.43
CA GLU A 192 4.88 13.71 -18.58
C GLU A 192 6.33 14.04 -18.17
N SER A 193 6.57 14.42 -16.91
CA SER A 193 7.90 14.70 -16.37
C SER A 193 8.57 13.49 -15.70
N GLY A 194 7.86 12.35 -15.59
CA GLY A 194 8.35 11.16 -14.88
C GLY A 194 8.12 11.18 -13.37
N LYS A 195 7.37 12.15 -12.83
CA LYS A 195 7.01 12.20 -11.40
C LYS A 195 5.79 11.33 -11.12
N GLN A 196 5.79 10.72 -9.95
CA GLN A 196 4.66 9.94 -9.45
C GLN A 196 3.56 10.88 -8.96
N VAL A 197 2.38 10.81 -9.56
CA VAL A 197 1.20 11.61 -9.21
C VAL A 197 0.33 10.86 -8.21
N LYS A 198 0.15 9.56 -8.42
CA LYS A 198 -0.73 8.71 -7.61
C LYS A 198 -0.18 7.29 -7.52
N GLN A 199 -0.47 6.63 -6.41
CA GLN A 199 -0.21 5.21 -6.20
C GLN A 199 -1.52 4.54 -5.79
N ASN A 200 -1.79 3.37 -6.33
CA ASN A 200 -2.97 2.57 -6.01
C ASN A 200 -2.57 1.12 -5.74
N LEU A 201 -3.05 0.55 -4.64
CA LEU A 201 -2.82 -0.85 -4.32
C LEU A 201 -3.85 -1.72 -5.05
N LEU A 202 -3.43 -2.43 -6.10
CA LEU A 202 -4.32 -3.31 -6.86
C LEU A 202 -4.49 -4.67 -6.20
N LYS A 203 -3.40 -5.21 -5.64
CA LYS A 203 -3.41 -6.51 -4.95
C LYS A 203 -2.54 -6.45 -3.71
N SER A 204 -3.16 -6.73 -2.56
CA SER A 204 -2.45 -6.94 -1.29
C SER A 204 -1.69 -8.28 -1.30
N SER A 205 -0.57 -8.31 -0.58
CA SER A 205 0.16 -9.54 -0.25
C SER A 205 -0.59 -10.46 0.71
N GLY A 206 -1.67 -9.98 1.33
CA GLY A 206 -2.38 -10.65 2.43
C GLY A 206 -1.96 -10.14 3.81
N THR A 207 -0.96 -9.26 3.90
CA THR A 207 -0.54 -8.64 5.17
C THR A 207 -0.17 -7.18 4.96
N GLU A 208 -0.71 -6.29 5.80
CA GLU A 208 -0.49 -4.84 5.69
C GLU A 208 0.99 -4.45 5.79
N ILE A 209 1.76 -5.16 6.62
CA ILE A 209 3.19 -4.89 6.82
C ILE A 209 4.03 -5.03 5.54
N LEU A 210 3.68 -5.97 4.67
CA LEU A 210 4.37 -6.17 3.39
C LEU A 210 3.88 -5.16 2.35
N ASP A 211 2.59 -4.81 2.39
CA ASP A 211 1.98 -3.82 1.50
C ASP A 211 2.59 -2.43 1.75
N GLU A 212 2.65 -2.00 3.01
CA GLU A 212 3.28 -0.75 3.42
C GLU A 212 4.76 -0.70 3.00
N ALA A 213 5.49 -1.81 3.18
CA ALA A 213 6.89 -1.89 2.79
C ALA A 213 7.10 -1.75 1.28
N ALA A 214 6.22 -2.33 0.47
CA ALA A 214 6.23 -2.18 -0.97
C ALA A 214 5.94 -0.73 -1.39
N ILE A 215 4.87 -0.13 -0.86
CA ILE A 215 4.48 1.26 -1.13
C ILE A 215 5.60 2.24 -0.75
N ALA A 216 6.17 2.07 0.45
CA ALA A 216 7.25 2.91 0.94
C ALA A 216 8.52 2.82 0.07
N ALA A 217 8.83 1.64 -0.47
CA ALA A 217 9.96 1.47 -1.38
C ALA A 217 9.71 2.14 -2.73
N ILE A 218 8.53 1.91 -3.34
CA ILE A 218 8.15 2.48 -4.66
C ILE A 218 8.12 4.01 -4.62
N LYS A 219 7.67 4.61 -3.51
CA LYS A 219 7.66 6.06 -3.33
C LYS A 219 9.04 6.70 -3.51
N ARG A 220 10.12 5.97 -3.23
CA ARG A 220 11.51 6.46 -3.35
C ARG A 220 12.07 6.31 -4.77
N TRP A 221 11.45 5.50 -5.61
CA TRP A 221 11.91 5.30 -6.98
C TRP A 221 11.69 6.54 -7.83
N ARG A 222 12.52 6.72 -8.86
CA ARG A 222 12.39 7.79 -9.86
C ARG A 222 12.08 7.14 -11.20
N PHE A 223 10.95 7.51 -11.76
CA PHE A 223 10.49 7.00 -13.04
C PHE A 223 10.88 7.94 -14.17
N SER A 224 10.96 7.40 -15.39
CA SER A 224 11.08 8.21 -16.60
C SER A 224 9.70 8.42 -17.20
N SER A 225 9.52 9.50 -17.94
CA SER A 225 8.33 9.67 -18.77
C SER A 225 8.31 8.66 -19.91
N HIS A 226 7.12 8.37 -20.42
CA HIS A 226 6.95 7.53 -21.60
C HIS A 226 6.88 8.44 -22.82
N ILE A 227 7.70 8.16 -23.84
CA ILE A 227 7.74 8.96 -25.07
C ILE A 227 6.99 8.20 -26.17
N VAL A 228 5.98 8.83 -26.75
CA VAL A 228 5.23 8.33 -27.91
C VAL A 228 5.31 9.41 -28.99
N ASP A 229 5.74 9.04 -30.19
CA ASP A 229 5.90 9.96 -31.33
C ASP A 229 6.74 11.22 -31.02
N GLY A 230 7.75 11.07 -30.16
CA GLY A 230 8.65 12.16 -29.74
C GLY A 230 8.07 13.07 -28.65
N GLN A 231 6.84 12.83 -28.18
CA GLN A 231 6.20 13.58 -27.11
C GLN A 231 6.13 12.77 -25.81
N ALA A 232 6.40 13.42 -24.68
CA ALA A 232 6.24 12.81 -23.37
C ALA A 232 4.75 12.78 -22.99
N ILE A 233 4.26 11.61 -22.59
CA ILE A 233 2.86 11.42 -22.19
C ILE A 233 2.75 10.94 -20.74
N ALA A 234 1.67 11.33 -20.07
CA ALA A 234 1.27 10.76 -18.80
C ALA A 234 0.85 9.29 -19.00
N HIS A 235 1.30 8.41 -18.11
CA HIS A 235 1.07 6.97 -18.24
C HIS A 235 0.94 6.31 -16.87
N ARG A 236 0.39 5.08 -16.86
CA ARG A 236 0.27 4.25 -15.66
C ARG A 236 1.11 3.00 -15.83
N VAL A 237 1.66 2.49 -14.72
CA VAL A 237 2.45 1.25 -14.70
C VAL A 237 2.04 0.40 -13.50
N GLN A 238 2.01 -0.92 -13.70
CA GLN A 238 1.81 -1.89 -12.63
C GLN A 238 3.11 -2.59 -12.26
N ILE A 239 3.44 -2.61 -10.96
CA ILE A 239 4.69 -3.14 -10.42
C ILE A 239 4.37 -4.28 -9.46
N PRO A 240 4.76 -5.52 -9.80
CA PRO A 240 4.69 -6.63 -8.87
C PRO A 240 5.92 -6.61 -7.94
N VAL A 241 5.69 -6.56 -6.63
CA VAL A 241 6.71 -6.70 -5.59
C VAL A 241 6.52 -8.06 -4.90
N ARG A 242 7.51 -8.94 -5.02
CA ARG A 242 7.47 -10.28 -4.41
C ARG A 242 8.32 -10.30 -3.15
N PHE A 243 7.72 -10.75 -2.05
CA PHE A 243 8.41 -11.05 -0.80
C PHE A 243 8.50 -12.56 -0.64
N LYS A 244 9.73 -13.07 -0.61
CA LYS A 244 10.06 -14.47 -0.36
C LYS A 244 11.22 -14.57 0.62
N LEU A 245 11.20 -15.61 1.43
CA LEU A 245 12.27 -15.99 2.34
C LEU A 245 13.18 -16.99 1.62
N ASP A 246 14.48 -16.77 1.76
CA ASP A 246 15.52 -17.67 1.25
C ASP A 246 15.81 -18.80 2.24
#